data_AF-A0A853FDZ2-F1
#
_entry.id   AF-A0A853FDZ2-F1
#
_cell.length_a   1.000
_cell.length_b   1.000
_cell.length_c   1.000
_cell.angle_alpha   90.00
_cell.angle_beta   90.00
_cell.angle_gamma   90.00
#
_symmetry.space_group_name_H-M   'P 1'
#
loop_
_entity.id
_entity.type
_entity.pdbx_description
1 polymer ?
#
loop_
_entity_poly.entity_id
_entity_poly.type
_entity_poly.pdbx_seq_one_letter_code
_entity_poly.pdbx_strand_id
1 'polypeptide(L)'
;MSHSTEYQPPKVWVWNKPSGGRFESINRPISGSTHECDLPLGRHPLQLYSQGTPNGIKVTIMLEELLALGHIEAEYDAWLIRISK
;
A
#
# COMPACT_ATOMS: atom_id res chain seq x y z
N MET A 1 -24.78 -3.00 38.63
CA MET A 1 -23.69 -3.85 38.10
C MET A 1 -23.95 -4.06 36.62
N SER A 2 -23.13 -3.50 35.73
CA SER A 2 -23.23 -3.77 34.29
C SER A 2 -22.60 -5.12 33.99
N HIS A 3 -23.42 -6.15 33.74
CA HIS A 3 -22.93 -7.42 33.22
C HIS A 3 -22.53 -7.24 31.76
N SER A 4 -21.23 -7.12 31.48
CA SER A 4 -20.71 -7.24 30.11
C SER A 4 -20.70 -8.73 29.75
N THR A 5 -21.43 -9.12 28.70
CA THR A 5 -21.29 -10.45 28.12
C THR A 5 -19.95 -10.56 27.41
N GLU A 6 -19.27 -11.70 27.56
CA GLU A 6 -18.03 -11.98 26.83
C GLU A 6 -18.31 -12.07 25.33
N TYR A 7 -17.43 -11.49 24.51
CA TYR A 7 -17.58 -11.53 23.06
C TYR A 7 -17.44 -12.96 22.54
N GLN A 8 -18.44 -13.44 21.81
CA GLN A 8 -18.44 -14.73 21.14
C GLN A 8 -18.37 -14.51 19.62
N PRO A 9 -17.24 -14.85 18.96
CA PRO A 9 -17.13 -14.75 17.51
C PRO A 9 -18.18 -15.63 16.79
N PRO A 10 -18.70 -15.21 15.62
CA PRO A 10 -19.62 -16.04 14.85
C PRO A 10 -18.90 -17.25 14.21
N LYS A 11 -19.65 -18.32 13.91
CA LYS A 11 -19.12 -19.50 13.19
C LYS A 11 -18.59 -19.15 11.79
N VAL A 12 -19.20 -18.17 11.15
CA VAL A 12 -18.80 -17.62 9.86
C VAL A 12 -18.63 -16.13 10.04
N TRP A 13 -17.42 -15.63 9.77
CA TRP A 13 -17.14 -14.21 9.87
C TRP A 13 -17.89 -13.44 8.77
N VAL A 14 -18.44 -12.27 9.15
CA VAL A 14 -19.14 -11.37 8.24
C VAL A 14 -18.60 -9.96 8.39
N TRP A 15 -18.43 -9.25 7.28
CA TRP A 15 -18.05 -7.84 7.28
C TRP A 15 -19.30 -6.96 7.43
N ASN A 16 -19.78 -6.81 8.66
CA ASN A 16 -20.99 -6.04 8.99
C ASN A 16 -20.73 -4.82 9.89
N LYS A 17 -19.47 -4.56 10.22
CA LYS A 17 -19.05 -3.41 11.01
C LYS A 17 -17.79 -2.77 10.41
N PRO A 18 -17.69 -1.44 10.46
CA PRO A 18 -16.43 -0.77 10.21
C PRO A 18 -15.36 -1.22 11.22
N SER A 19 -14.10 -1.25 10.80
CA SER A 19 -12.99 -1.63 11.69
C SER A 19 -12.61 -0.53 12.68
N GLY A 20 -13.09 0.72 12.51
CA GLY A 20 -12.88 1.84 13.43
C GLY A 20 -11.47 2.46 13.40
N GLY A 21 -10.65 2.09 12.41
CA GLY A 21 -9.23 2.47 12.35
C GLY A 21 -8.93 3.45 11.22
N ARG A 22 -7.72 4.02 11.22
CA ARG A 22 -7.24 4.98 10.19
C ARG A 22 -7.43 4.48 8.73
N PHE A 23 -7.38 3.16 8.53
CA PHE A 23 -7.49 2.51 7.22
C PHE A 23 -8.87 1.89 6.95
N GLU A 24 -9.88 2.20 7.75
CA GLU A 24 -11.24 1.68 7.56
C GLU A 24 -11.79 1.97 6.17
N SER A 25 -11.44 3.12 5.59
CA SER A 25 -11.90 3.55 4.26
C SER A 25 -11.30 2.75 3.09
N ILE A 26 -10.25 1.94 3.33
CA ILE A 26 -9.56 1.16 2.30
C ILE A 26 -9.58 -0.35 2.55
N ASN A 27 -9.70 -0.79 3.81
CA ASN A 27 -9.67 -2.19 4.20
C ASN A 27 -10.95 -2.91 3.78
N ARG A 28 -10.84 -3.98 3.00
CA ARG A 28 -11.98 -4.77 2.50
C ARG A 28 -11.63 -6.26 2.47
N PRO A 29 -12.61 -7.16 2.64
CA PRO A 29 -12.40 -8.61 2.57
C PRO A 29 -12.27 -9.14 1.13
N ILE A 30 -12.36 -8.25 0.13
CA ILE A 30 -12.24 -8.56 -1.30
C ILE A 30 -11.15 -7.70 -1.92
N SER A 31 -10.48 -8.25 -2.93
CA SER A 31 -9.51 -7.55 -3.78
C SER A 31 -10.16 -7.05 -5.07
N GLY A 32 -9.38 -6.35 -5.91
CA GLY A 32 -9.81 -5.85 -7.21
C GLY A 32 -9.73 -4.33 -7.35
N SER A 33 -9.68 -3.85 -8.60
CA SER A 33 -9.73 -2.43 -8.93
C SER A 33 -11.06 -1.82 -8.46
N THR A 34 -11.01 -0.57 -8.02
CA THR A 34 -12.21 0.21 -7.63
C THR A 34 -12.53 1.31 -8.63
N HIS A 35 -11.58 1.59 -9.50
CA HIS A 35 -11.64 2.61 -10.54
C HIS A 35 -10.63 2.23 -11.62
N GLU A 36 -10.88 2.70 -12.82
CA GLU A 36 -9.89 2.69 -13.90
C GLU A 36 -8.92 3.85 -13.69
N CYS A 37 -7.63 3.59 -13.85
CA CYS A 37 -6.57 4.57 -13.67
C CYS A 37 -5.35 4.17 -14.50
N ASP A 38 -5.05 4.94 -15.53
CA ASP A 38 -3.80 4.78 -16.26
C ASP A 38 -2.63 5.29 -15.41
N LEU A 39 -1.62 4.43 -15.26
CA LEU A 39 -0.42 4.80 -14.52
C LEU A 39 0.50 5.69 -15.39
N PRO A 40 1.04 6.79 -14.85
CA PRO A 40 1.98 7.62 -15.59
C PRO A 40 3.26 6.85 -15.90
N LEU A 41 3.83 7.07 -17.08
CA LEU A 41 5.09 6.48 -17.52
C LEU A 41 6.07 7.59 -17.82
N GLY A 42 7.24 7.55 -17.18
CA GLY A 42 8.31 8.50 -17.39
C GLY A 42 9.33 8.00 -18.43
N ARG A 43 10.53 8.60 -18.40
CA ARG A 43 11.59 8.34 -19.39
C ARG A 43 12.59 7.28 -18.97
N HIS A 44 12.69 7.01 -17.66
CA HIS A 44 13.72 6.15 -17.10
C HIS A 44 13.32 4.67 -17.26
N PRO A 45 14.30 3.74 -17.33
CA PRO A 45 14.04 2.33 -17.61
C PRO A 45 13.20 1.64 -16.55
N LEU A 46 13.24 2.12 -15.30
CA LEU A 46 12.44 1.59 -14.20
C LEU A 46 11.33 2.56 -13.80
N GLN A 47 10.11 2.05 -13.65
CA GLN A 47 8.95 2.82 -13.20
C GLN A 47 8.52 2.30 -11.82
N LEU A 48 8.71 3.10 -10.78
CA LEU A 48 8.42 2.74 -9.40
C LEU A 48 7.13 3.43 -8.92
N TYR A 49 6.08 2.64 -8.69
CA TYR A 49 4.84 3.12 -8.07
C TYR A 49 4.85 2.76 -6.58
N SER A 50 5.12 3.74 -5.72
CA SER A 50 5.43 3.47 -4.31
C SER A 50 4.99 4.60 -3.39
N GLN A 51 5.23 4.43 -2.09
CA GLN A 51 5.08 5.45 -1.07
C GLN A 51 6.25 5.34 -0.10
N GLY A 52 6.72 6.46 0.47
CA GLY A 52 7.80 6.52 1.46
C GLY A 52 7.49 5.87 2.82
N THR A 53 6.96 4.65 2.81
CA THR A 53 6.78 3.76 3.96
C THR A 53 8.07 2.97 4.20
N PRO A 54 8.21 2.27 5.35
CA PRO A 54 9.33 1.35 5.57
C PRO A 54 9.50 0.28 4.47
N ASN A 55 8.45 -0.04 3.72
CA ASN A 55 8.56 -0.93 2.55
C ASN A 55 9.05 -0.20 1.31
N GLY A 56 8.53 1.01 1.04
CA GLY A 56 8.94 1.78 -0.14
C GLY A 56 10.40 2.22 -0.08
N ILE A 57 10.89 2.61 1.10
CA ILE A 57 12.30 3.03 1.26
C ILE A 57 13.28 1.91 0.94
N LYS A 58 12.91 0.63 1.09
CA LYS A 58 13.79 -0.50 0.73
C LYS A 58 14.16 -0.45 -0.75
N VAL A 59 13.18 -0.14 -1.59
CA VAL A 59 13.36 -0.14 -3.05
C VAL A 59 14.10 1.12 -3.48
N THR A 60 13.75 2.29 -2.97
CA THR A 60 14.46 3.51 -3.34
C THR A 60 15.91 3.47 -2.85
N ILE A 61 16.19 2.98 -1.65
CA ILE A 61 17.58 2.79 -1.18
C ILE A 61 18.32 1.83 -2.11
N MET A 62 17.74 0.68 -2.45
CA MET A 62 18.38 -0.27 -3.38
C MET A 62 18.74 0.38 -4.73
N LEU A 63 17.83 1.18 -5.31
CA LEU A 63 18.05 1.83 -6.60
C LEU A 63 19.14 2.92 -6.48
N GLU A 64 19.12 3.73 -5.43
CA GLU A 64 20.16 4.72 -5.17
C GLU A 64 21.54 4.08 -4.93
N GLU A 65 21.60 2.95 -4.21
CA GLU A 65 22.85 2.21 -3.99
C GLU A 65 23.42 1.64 -5.31
N LEU A 66 22.56 1.16 -6.21
CA LEU A 66 22.98 0.73 -7.55
C LEU A 66 23.51 1.91 -8.39
N LEU A 67 22.82 3.04 -8.36
CA LEU A 67 23.26 4.27 -9.04
C LEU A 67 24.60 4.77 -8.49
N ALA A 68 24.81 4.68 -7.18
CA ALA A 68 26.08 5.03 -6.54
C ALA A 68 27.25 4.14 -7.00
N LEU A 69 26.97 2.89 -7.38
CA LEU A 69 27.94 1.96 -8.00
C LEU A 69 28.11 2.17 -9.52
N GLY A 70 27.38 3.11 -10.12
CA GLY A 70 27.47 3.44 -11.55
C GLY A 70 26.57 2.60 -12.47
N HIS A 71 25.63 1.83 -11.92
CA HIS A 71 24.63 1.09 -12.69
C HIS A 71 23.55 2.04 -13.25
N ILE A 72 23.85 2.72 -14.35
CA ILE A 72 22.95 3.71 -14.98
C ILE A 72 21.60 3.12 -15.40
N GLU A 73 21.55 1.80 -15.63
CA GLU A 73 20.32 1.07 -15.92
C GLU A 73 19.34 1.03 -14.73
N ALA A 74 19.78 1.43 -13.53
CA ALA A 74 18.95 1.56 -12.34
C ALA A 74 18.22 2.91 -12.25
N GLU A 75 18.39 3.82 -13.22
CA GLU A 75 17.63 5.06 -13.26
C GLU A 75 16.11 4.78 -13.24
N TYR A 76 15.36 5.57 -12.47
CA TYR A 76 13.95 5.31 -12.22
C TYR A 76 13.10 6.57 -12.09
N ASP A 77 11.84 6.47 -12.52
CA ASP A 77 10.79 7.43 -12.19
C ASP A 77 10.00 6.91 -10.98
N ALA A 78 9.95 7.69 -9.89
CA ALA A 78 9.23 7.34 -8.66
C ALA A 78 7.89 8.07 -8.56
N TRP A 79 6.81 7.36 -8.86
CA TRP A 79 5.43 7.84 -8.79
C TRP A 79 4.80 7.55 -7.43
N LEU A 80 4.21 8.57 -6.82
CA LEU A 80 3.56 8.45 -5.52
C LEU A 80 2.21 7.73 -5.60
N ILE A 81 2.08 6.62 -4.91
CA ILE A 81 0.82 5.93 -4.62
C ILE A 81 0.41 6.23 -3.18
N ARG A 82 -0.67 6.98 -2.99
CA ARG A 82 -1.19 7.30 -1.64
C ARG A 82 -2.09 6.16 -1.16
N ILE A 83 -1.59 5.33 -0.24
CA ILE A 83 -2.38 4.22 0.31
C ILE A 83 -3.40 4.68 1.35
N SER A 84 -3.37 5.94 1.79
CA SER A 84 -4.41 6.55 2.62
C SER A 84 -4.84 7.90 2.06
N LYS A 85 -6.06 8.30 2.38
CA LYS A 85 -6.46 9.72 2.32
C LYS A 85 -5.81 10.50 3.46
#